data_AF-A0A7K5G1P2-F1
#
_entry.id   AF-A0A7K5G1P2-F1
#
_cell.length_a   1.000
_cell.length_b   1.000
_cell.length_c   1.000
_cell.angle_alpha   90.00
_cell.angle_beta   90.00
_cell.angle_gamma   90.00
#
_symmetry.space_group_name_H-M   'P 1'
#
loop_
_entity.id
_entity.type
_entity.pdbx_description
1 polymer ?
#
loop_
_entity_poly.entity_id
_entity_poly.type
_entity_poly.pdbx_seq_one_letter_code
_entity_poly.pdbx_strand_id
1 'polypeptide(L)'
;TPCPSVCRCAGGRVYCNDRGLTAIPEGLPAGATTLFLQNNRIGDAGIPARLARLSALKVLYLYANALEHFPAHLPPALRELHLQENNVRGLCRRALARAPLLERLHLDDNSVSAAGIEEDAFADNRRLRLLFLSRNHLSSVPPGLPPALEELRLDDNRIHTIPLRAFEGLPALRRLVLDGNLLANQRMADDTFSRLGNLSELSLGRNALAAPPANLPRARLRRLSLAANAISHVPAGSLARMRALERLDLSDNNLTTLPRGLFDDLGSLSHLGLRNNPWFCGCNLAWLRDWLRRRAPRGLEVKGLLCQAPARLRGLPVGELRGEMDACDPPGANAASPGANVAASPGAAAVSPAVVVASPAGSGGLWVQAAPGGSLRIRWPPSPPGASLRLSWFRPGLGAVTETLVRGDRGEYVVTALQPRAPYRVCLSALDPAGGTGAPLCAQARAGADPAPVSPGPPRHHPAPPIALPPAAAAGGAAA
;
A
#
# COMPACT_ATOMS: atom_id res chain seq x y z
N THR A 1 49.53 2.21 -19.06
CA THR A 1 49.21 3.46 -19.77
C THR A 1 49.36 4.62 -18.80
N PRO A 2 49.95 5.74 -19.25
CA PRO A 2 50.08 6.94 -18.41
C PRO A 2 48.70 7.54 -18.11
N CYS A 3 48.58 8.27 -17.00
CA CYS A 3 47.36 8.96 -16.62
C CYS A 3 47.04 10.09 -17.63
N PRO A 4 45.76 10.34 -17.97
CA PRO A 4 45.39 11.50 -18.78
C PRO A 4 45.86 12.80 -18.10
N SER A 5 46.43 13.74 -18.85
CA SER A 5 46.99 15.00 -18.31
C SER A 5 45.97 15.86 -17.57
N VAL A 6 44.71 15.81 -18.02
CA VAL A 6 43.59 16.53 -17.37
C VAL A 6 43.14 15.87 -16.06
N CYS A 7 43.53 14.62 -15.80
CA CYS A 7 43.13 13.86 -14.62
C CYS A 7 44.30 13.57 -13.69
N ARG A 8 43.97 13.14 -12.46
CA ARG A 8 44.96 12.63 -11.51
C ARG A 8 44.72 11.14 -11.29
N CYS A 9 45.77 10.32 -11.28
CA CYS A 9 45.64 8.88 -11.04
C CYS A 9 46.46 8.46 -9.83
N ALA A 10 45.89 7.66 -8.93
CA ALA A 10 46.57 7.13 -7.76
C ALA A 10 45.95 5.81 -7.30
N GLY A 11 46.75 4.75 -7.12
CA GLY A 11 46.29 3.50 -6.53
C GLY A 11 45.10 2.84 -7.23
N GLY A 12 45.07 2.85 -8.57
CA GLY A 12 43.95 2.33 -9.35
C GLY A 12 42.69 3.21 -9.37
N ARG A 13 42.75 4.40 -8.77
CA ARG A 13 41.68 5.42 -8.82
C ARG A 13 42.05 6.50 -9.81
N VAL A 14 41.08 6.98 -10.57
CA VAL A 14 41.25 8.03 -11.58
C VAL A 14 40.29 9.18 -11.26
N TYR A 15 40.85 10.34 -10.95
CA TYR A 15 40.15 11.56 -10.55
C TYR A 15 40.07 12.52 -11.74
N CYS A 16 38.90 12.54 -12.38
CA CYS A 16 38.53 13.42 -13.48
C CYS A 16 37.30 14.30 -13.14
N ASN A 17 36.90 14.35 -11.87
CA ASN A 17 35.77 15.14 -11.37
C ASN A 17 36.04 16.65 -11.38
N ASP A 18 35.00 17.48 -11.41
CA ASP A 18 35.09 18.95 -11.21
C ASP A 18 36.04 19.67 -12.19
N ARG A 19 36.08 19.25 -13.45
CA ARG A 19 37.05 19.73 -14.46
C ARG A 19 36.39 20.37 -15.68
N GLY A 20 35.07 20.51 -15.68
CA GLY A 20 34.32 21.04 -16.82
C GLY A 20 34.42 20.15 -18.07
N LEU A 21 34.71 18.85 -17.90
CA LEU A 21 34.87 17.92 -19.01
C LEU A 21 33.56 17.75 -19.76
N THR A 22 33.61 17.76 -21.09
CA THR A 22 32.46 17.42 -21.95
C THR A 22 32.50 15.99 -22.45
N ALA A 23 33.64 15.31 -22.30
CA ALA A 23 33.85 13.92 -22.68
C ALA A 23 34.85 13.23 -21.74
N ILE A 24 34.77 11.89 -21.68
CA ILE A 24 35.71 11.07 -20.94
C ILE A 24 37.09 11.11 -21.62
N PRO A 25 38.16 11.52 -20.91
CA PRO A 25 39.49 11.67 -21.49
C PRO A 25 40.05 10.39 -22.11
N GLU A 26 40.92 10.57 -23.10
CA GLU A 26 41.67 9.48 -23.70
C GLU A 26 42.73 8.93 -22.75
N GLY A 27 43.17 7.68 -22.96
CA GLY A 27 44.31 7.13 -22.23
C GLY A 27 44.05 6.70 -20.79
N LEU A 28 42.80 6.40 -20.41
CA LEU A 28 42.50 5.87 -19.07
C LEU A 28 43.35 4.60 -18.76
N PRO A 29 43.91 4.48 -17.53
CA PRO A 29 44.64 3.30 -17.10
C PRO A 29 43.79 2.02 -17.20
N ALA A 30 44.28 0.98 -17.88
CA ALA A 30 43.53 -0.28 -18.04
C ALA A 30 43.25 -0.99 -16.70
N GLY A 31 44.13 -0.80 -15.71
CA GLY A 31 43.97 -1.30 -14.33
C GLY A 31 43.16 -0.38 -13.41
N ALA A 32 42.49 0.65 -13.94
CA ALA A 32 41.63 1.51 -13.12
C ALA A 32 40.47 0.69 -12.54
N THR A 33 40.27 0.80 -11.23
CA THR A 33 39.21 0.13 -10.47
C THR A 33 38.08 1.08 -10.10
N THR A 34 38.38 2.38 -9.95
CA THR A 34 37.41 3.43 -9.65
C THR A 34 37.68 4.65 -10.53
N LEU A 35 36.62 5.17 -11.14
CA LEU A 35 36.66 6.34 -12.02
C LEU A 35 35.70 7.41 -11.49
N PHE A 36 36.26 8.57 -11.17
CA PHE A 36 35.52 9.75 -10.70
C PHE A 36 35.37 10.74 -11.85
N LEU A 37 34.15 10.90 -12.36
CA LEU A 37 33.80 11.80 -13.47
C LEU A 37 32.64 12.75 -13.10
N GLN A 38 32.27 12.81 -11.82
CA GLN A 38 31.18 13.67 -11.37
C GLN A 38 31.44 15.17 -11.55
N ASN A 39 30.38 15.97 -11.47
CA ASN A 39 30.45 17.44 -11.52
C ASN A 39 31.17 17.93 -12.79
N ASN A 40 30.76 17.38 -13.93
CA ASN A 40 31.29 17.76 -15.24
C ASN A 40 30.11 18.11 -16.17
N ARG A 41 30.37 18.23 -17.47
CA ARG A 41 29.36 18.50 -18.50
C ARG A 41 29.34 17.37 -19.54
N ILE A 42 29.59 16.14 -19.10
CA ILE A 42 29.66 14.98 -19.98
C ILE A 42 28.25 14.64 -20.45
N GLY A 43 28.02 14.76 -21.75
CA GLY A 43 26.80 14.28 -22.41
C GLY A 43 26.99 12.89 -23.02
N ASP A 44 25.95 12.38 -23.69
CA ASP A 44 25.94 11.00 -24.22
C ASP A 44 27.09 10.74 -25.20
N ALA A 45 27.37 11.68 -26.11
CA ALA A 45 28.49 11.61 -27.05
C ALA A 45 29.87 11.64 -26.37
N GLY A 46 29.92 12.11 -25.12
CA GLY A 46 31.12 12.16 -24.30
C GLY A 46 31.51 10.82 -23.70
N ILE A 47 30.69 9.76 -23.84
CA ILE A 47 30.98 8.40 -23.35
C ILE A 47 31.48 7.52 -24.52
N PRO A 48 32.79 7.30 -24.65
CA PRO A 48 33.34 6.55 -25.77
C PRO A 48 33.19 5.03 -25.57
N ALA A 49 33.03 4.28 -26.67
CA ALA A 49 32.89 2.82 -26.65
C ALA A 49 34.09 2.09 -25.99
N ARG A 50 35.28 2.72 -25.96
CA ARG A 50 36.46 2.18 -25.28
C ARG A 50 36.29 2.03 -23.77
N LEU A 51 35.32 2.73 -23.15
CA LEU A 51 35.04 2.59 -21.73
C LEU A 51 34.74 1.14 -21.36
N ALA A 52 34.05 0.41 -22.25
CA ALA A 52 33.76 -1.01 -22.09
C ALA A 52 35.01 -1.92 -22.02
N ARG A 53 36.19 -1.44 -22.44
CA ARG A 53 37.45 -2.19 -22.37
C ARG A 53 38.11 -2.15 -20.98
N LEU A 54 37.64 -1.31 -20.06
CA LEU A 54 38.18 -1.22 -18.69
C LEU A 54 37.67 -2.38 -17.82
N SER A 55 38.20 -3.58 -18.08
CA SER A 55 37.77 -4.83 -17.42
C SER A 55 38.04 -4.88 -15.91
N ALA A 56 38.89 -4.00 -15.38
CA ALA A 56 39.15 -3.88 -13.95
C ALA A 56 38.20 -2.89 -13.23
N LEU A 57 37.41 -2.10 -13.98
CA LEU A 57 36.60 -1.02 -13.41
C LEU A 57 35.39 -1.59 -12.66
N LYS A 58 35.33 -1.30 -11.36
CA LYS A 58 34.26 -1.77 -10.45
C LYS A 58 33.29 -0.65 -10.07
N VAL A 59 33.78 0.58 -9.99
CA VAL A 59 32.98 1.74 -9.53
C VAL A 59 33.14 2.89 -10.50
N LEU A 60 32.02 3.44 -10.97
CA LEU A 60 31.97 4.56 -11.90
C LEU A 60 31.05 5.67 -11.36
N TYR A 61 31.64 6.84 -11.10
CA TYR A 61 30.91 8.03 -10.70
C TYR A 61 30.70 8.97 -11.89
N LEU A 62 29.44 9.14 -12.31
CA LEU A 62 29.01 10.00 -13.41
C LEU A 62 27.89 10.97 -12.98
N TYR A 63 27.67 11.14 -11.67
CA TYR A 63 26.62 12.04 -11.18
C TYR A 63 26.92 13.51 -11.49
N ALA A 64 25.89 14.36 -11.48
CA ALA A 64 26.00 15.79 -11.79
C ALA A 64 26.72 16.02 -13.15
N ASN A 65 26.12 15.48 -14.21
CA ASN A 65 26.56 15.60 -15.60
C ASN A 65 25.36 15.94 -16.51
N ALA A 66 25.54 15.84 -17.83
CA ALA A 66 24.53 16.21 -18.82
C ALA A 66 24.04 15.00 -19.64
N LEU A 67 23.96 13.82 -19.02
CA LEU A 67 23.51 12.60 -19.71
C LEU A 67 21.99 12.60 -19.92
N GLU A 68 21.53 12.32 -21.13
CA GLU A 68 20.10 12.19 -21.45
C GLU A 68 19.67 10.72 -21.60
N HIS A 69 20.62 9.84 -21.92
CA HIS A 69 20.40 8.41 -22.08
C HIS A 69 21.29 7.60 -21.14
N PHE A 70 20.83 6.40 -20.80
CA PHE A 70 21.63 5.47 -20.03
C PHE A 70 22.88 5.05 -20.84
N PRO A 71 24.10 5.08 -20.26
CA PRO A 71 25.33 4.81 -21.00
C PRO A 71 25.34 3.45 -21.72
N ALA A 72 25.48 3.46 -23.05
CA ALA A 72 25.40 2.24 -23.86
C ALA A 72 26.63 1.29 -23.71
N HIS A 73 27.77 1.83 -23.27
CA HIS A 73 29.06 1.13 -23.27
C HIS A 73 29.64 0.99 -21.86
N LEU A 74 28.94 0.26 -20.99
CA LEU A 74 29.41 0.00 -19.63
C LEU A 74 30.52 -1.07 -19.58
N PRO A 75 31.47 -0.96 -18.64
CA PRO A 75 32.46 -2.01 -18.37
C PRO A 75 31.81 -3.28 -17.77
N PRO A 76 32.28 -4.48 -18.15
CA PRO A 76 31.66 -5.74 -17.75
C PRO A 76 31.83 -6.12 -16.28
N ALA A 77 32.89 -5.63 -15.63
CA ALA A 77 33.17 -5.89 -14.22
C ALA A 77 32.55 -4.87 -13.26
N LEU A 78 31.74 -3.95 -13.79
CA LEU A 78 31.15 -2.85 -13.02
C LEU A 78 30.19 -3.41 -11.96
N ARG A 79 30.36 -2.95 -10.72
CA ARG A 79 29.55 -3.31 -9.55
C ARG A 79 28.71 -2.14 -9.05
N GLU A 80 29.18 -0.92 -9.25
CA GLU A 80 28.54 0.28 -8.73
C GLU A 80 28.57 1.40 -9.76
N LEU A 81 27.40 1.94 -10.06
CA LEU A 81 27.19 3.00 -11.04
C LEU A 81 26.38 4.13 -10.42
N HIS A 82 26.98 5.32 -10.41
CA HIS A 82 26.35 6.55 -9.92
C HIS A 82 26.02 7.46 -11.09
N LEU A 83 24.73 7.68 -11.33
CA LEU A 83 24.19 8.52 -12.41
C LEU A 83 23.22 9.58 -11.89
N GLN A 84 23.18 9.81 -10.58
CA GLN A 84 22.27 10.79 -10.00
C GLN A 84 22.53 12.22 -10.53
N GLU A 85 21.53 13.10 -10.47
CA GLU A 85 21.65 14.48 -10.95
C GLU A 85 22.09 14.55 -12.44
N ASN A 86 21.44 13.77 -13.29
CA ASN A 86 21.56 13.82 -14.75
C ASN A 86 20.17 14.05 -15.35
N ASN A 87 20.01 13.85 -16.66
CA ASN A 87 18.73 13.97 -17.35
C ASN A 87 18.30 12.66 -18.03
N VAL A 88 18.70 11.51 -17.46
CA VAL A 88 18.44 10.18 -18.03
C VAL A 88 16.93 9.94 -18.09
N ARG A 89 16.40 9.64 -19.28
CA ARG A 89 14.95 9.47 -19.50
C ARG A 89 14.44 8.04 -19.42
N GLY A 90 15.34 7.07 -19.58
CA GLY A 90 14.97 5.66 -19.74
C GLY A 90 16.11 4.68 -19.52
N LEU A 91 15.76 3.41 -19.38
CA LEU A 91 16.67 2.30 -19.14
C LEU A 91 16.55 1.28 -20.26
N CYS A 92 17.65 1.10 -20.99
CA CYS A 92 17.74 0.14 -22.08
C CYS A 92 18.32 -1.20 -21.57
N ARG A 93 17.64 -2.30 -21.89
CA ARG A 93 18.05 -3.67 -21.54
C ARG A 93 19.44 -4.00 -22.08
N ARG A 94 19.73 -3.63 -23.33
CA ARG A 94 21.01 -3.93 -23.99
C ARG A 94 22.19 -3.26 -23.28
N ALA A 95 22.01 -2.07 -22.76
CA ALA A 95 23.04 -1.32 -22.04
C ALA A 95 23.29 -1.93 -20.64
N LEU A 96 22.22 -2.24 -19.91
CA LEU A 96 22.27 -2.88 -18.61
C LEU A 96 22.88 -4.30 -18.65
N ALA A 97 22.59 -5.06 -19.70
CA ALA A 97 23.18 -6.39 -19.94
C ALA A 97 24.71 -6.37 -20.12
N ARG A 98 25.31 -5.21 -20.45
CA ARG A 98 26.77 -5.06 -20.51
C ARG A 98 27.43 -5.11 -19.13
N ALA A 99 26.70 -4.82 -18.06
CA ALA A 99 27.19 -4.83 -16.68
C ALA A 99 26.43 -5.88 -15.82
N PRO A 100 26.57 -7.19 -16.09
CA PRO A 100 25.80 -8.23 -15.40
C PRO A 100 26.17 -8.38 -13.91
N LEU A 101 27.34 -7.88 -13.52
CA LEU A 101 27.84 -7.91 -12.13
C LEU A 101 27.41 -6.68 -11.30
N LEU A 102 26.56 -5.81 -11.84
CA LEU A 102 26.11 -4.60 -11.16
C LEU A 102 25.36 -4.96 -9.87
N GLU A 103 25.79 -4.39 -8.74
CA GLU A 103 25.23 -4.58 -7.41
C GLU A 103 24.46 -3.34 -6.94
N ARG A 104 24.88 -2.15 -7.37
CA ARG A 104 24.32 -0.85 -6.94
C ARG A 104 24.14 0.07 -8.15
N LEU A 105 22.93 0.58 -8.29
CA LEU A 105 22.58 1.55 -9.33
C LEU A 105 21.87 2.75 -8.73
N HIS A 106 22.49 3.92 -8.84
CA HIS A 106 21.95 5.19 -8.39
C HIS A 106 21.50 6.01 -9.60
N LEU A 107 20.21 6.30 -9.68
CA LEU A 107 19.55 7.07 -10.73
C LEU A 107 18.67 8.18 -10.13
N ASP A 108 18.95 8.58 -8.90
CA ASP A 108 18.23 9.65 -8.21
C ASP A 108 18.29 10.96 -9.01
N ASP A 109 17.27 11.82 -8.93
CA ASP A 109 17.28 13.13 -9.62
C ASP A 109 17.58 13.03 -11.12
N ASN A 110 16.75 12.25 -11.81
CA ASN A 110 16.78 12.09 -13.26
C ASN A 110 15.37 12.27 -13.84
N SER A 111 15.22 12.02 -15.13
CA SER A 111 13.95 12.14 -15.85
C SER A 111 13.36 10.77 -16.22
N VAL A 112 13.67 9.70 -15.47
CA VAL A 112 13.25 8.33 -15.79
C VAL A 112 11.73 8.21 -15.67
N SER A 113 11.10 7.74 -16.73
CA SER A 113 9.66 7.48 -16.78
C SER A 113 9.38 5.99 -16.90
N ALA A 114 8.17 5.55 -16.50
CA ALA A 114 7.80 4.14 -16.59
C ALA A 114 7.83 3.62 -18.05
N ALA A 115 7.46 4.46 -19.03
CA ALA A 115 7.54 4.14 -20.45
C ALA A 115 8.97 4.17 -21.01
N GLY A 116 9.90 4.84 -20.32
CA GLY A 116 11.31 4.87 -20.70
C GLY A 116 12.09 3.64 -20.24
N ILE A 117 11.53 2.81 -19.35
CA ILE A 117 12.17 1.56 -18.92
C ILE A 117 11.68 0.45 -19.87
N GLU A 118 12.61 -0.16 -20.60
CA GLU A 118 12.30 -1.29 -21.47
C GLU A 118 11.76 -2.48 -20.66
N GLU A 119 10.90 -3.29 -21.27
CA GLU A 119 10.47 -4.55 -20.68
C GLU A 119 11.67 -5.45 -20.37
N ASP A 120 11.67 -6.04 -19.17
CA ASP A 120 12.75 -6.87 -18.67
C ASP A 120 14.13 -6.20 -18.72
N ALA A 121 14.20 -4.86 -18.58
CA ALA A 121 15.45 -4.10 -18.60
C ALA A 121 16.52 -4.65 -17.63
N PHE A 122 16.10 -5.24 -16.51
CA PHE A 122 16.98 -5.76 -15.45
C PHE A 122 17.21 -7.28 -15.51
N ALA A 123 16.77 -7.99 -16.56
CA ALA A 123 16.81 -9.46 -16.62
C ALA A 123 18.22 -10.07 -16.42
N ASP A 124 19.24 -9.36 -16.90
CA ASP A 124 20.64 -9.81 -16.85
C ASP A 124 21.36 -9.36 -15.56
N ASN A 125 20.81 -8.39 -14.82
CA ASN A 125 21.42 -7.83 -13.60
C ASN A 125 21.00 -8.60 -12.34
N ARG A 126 21.20 -9.91 -12.33
CA ARG A 126 20.80 -10.81 -11.23
C ARG A 126 21.55 -10.57 -9.91
N ARG A 127 22.57 -9.72 -9.93
CA ARG A 127 23.36 -9.32 -8.74
C ARG A 127 22.95 -7.97 -8.19
N LEU A 128 21.99 -7.28 -8.81
CA LEU A 128 21.57 -5.94 -8.38
C LEU A 128 20.84 -6.03 -7.03
N ARG A 129 21.41 -5.37 -6.03
CA ARG A 129 20.94 -5.36 -4.64
C ARG A 129 20.30 -4.03 -4.27
N LEU A 130 20.87 -2.92 -4.74
CA LEU A 130 20.36 -1.58 -4.45
C LEU A 130 19.99 -0.89 -5.76
N LEU A 131 18.74 -0.46 -5.87
CA LEU A 131 18.22 0.32 -6.99
C LEU A 131 17.54 1.58 -6.46
N PHE A 132 18.15 2.72 -6.73
CA PHE A 132 17.63 4.02 -6.30
C PHE A 132 17.16 4.82 -7.50
N LEU A 133 15.88 5.14 -7.50
CA LEU A 133 15.13 5.85 -8.53
C LEU A 133 14.33 7.00 -7.89
N SER A 134 14.81 7.54 -6.77
CA SER A 134 14.14 8.65 -6.08
C SER A 134 14.12 9.90 -6.96
N ARG A 135 13.11 10.77 -6.81
CA ARG A 135 13.02 12.04 -7.56
C ARG A 135 13.12 11.86 -9.08
N ASN A 136 12.27 10.99 -9.62
CA ASN A 136 12.13 10.73 -11.06
C ASN A 136 10.68 10.99 -11.52
N HIS A 137 10.36 10.63 -12.77
CA HIS A 137 9.04 10.81 -13.37
C HIS A 137 8.26 9.48 -13.51
N LEU A 138 8.48 8.53 -12.60
CA LEU A 138 7.80 7.22 -12.65
C LEU A 138 6.31 7.38 -12.31
N SER A 139 5.46 6.79 -13.15
CA SER A 139 4.00 6.76 -12.98
C SER A 139 3.48 5.44 -12.40
N SER A 140 4.29 4.37 -12.50
CA SER A 140 4.04 3.04 -11.94
C SER A 140 5.36 2.43 -11.46
N VAL A 141 5.26 1.39 -10.62
CA VAL A 141 6.42 0.57 -10.25
C VAL A 141 6.89 -0.23 -11.49
N PRO A 142 8.19 -0.23 -11.83
CA PRO A 142 8.69 -0.97 -12.99
C PRO A 142 8.47 -2.49 -12.85
N PRO A 143 8.00 -3.19 -13.90
CA PRO A 143 7.94 -4.65 -13.90
C PRO A 143 9.35 -5.25 -14.05
N GLY A 144 9.49 -6.54 -13.71
CA GLY A 144 10.74 -7.28 -13.98
C GLY A 144 11.92 -6.86 -13.09
N LEU A 145 11.66 -6.43 -11.86
CA LEU A 145 12.71 -6.11 -10.89
C LEU A 145 13.55 -7.36 -10.54
N PRO A 146 14.87 -7.21 -10.30
CA PRO A 146 15.76 -8.34 -10.09
C PRO A 146 15.53 -9.03 -8.73
N PRO A 147 15.59 -10.37 -8.64
CA PRO A 147 15.23 -11.12 -7.43
C PRO A 147 16.20 -10.93 -6.25
N ALA A 148 17.43 -10.46 -6.52
CA ALA A 148 18.46 -10.20 -5.50
C ALA A 148 18.31 -8.82 -4.83
N LEU A 149 17.28 -8.04 -5.21
CA LEU A 149 17.10 -6.68 -4.72
C LEU A 149 16.81 -6.67 -3.20
N GLU A 150 17.58 -5.89 -2.46
CA GLU A 150 17.51 -5.73 -1.01
C GLU A 150 16.92 -4.37 -0.62
N GLU A 151 17.21 -3.33 -1.41
CA GLU A 151 16.69 -1.98 -1.20
C GLU A 151 16.20 -1.38 -2.52
N LEU A 152 14.95 -0.93 -2.50
CA LEU A 152 14.32 -0.22 -3.60
C LEU A 152 13.82 1.13 -3.10
N ARG A 153 14.32 2.19 -3.72
CA ARG A 153 13.87 3.56 -3.44
C ARG A 153 13.20 4.14 -4.67
N LEU A 154 11.95 4.54 -4.49
CA LEU A 154 11.03 5.08 -5.49
C LEU A 154 10.33 6.34 -4.94
N ASP A 155 10.90 6.96 -3.91
CA ASP A 155 10.35 8.14 -3.26
C ASP A 155 10.36 9.37 -4.17
N ASP A 156 9.45 10.30 -3.88
CA ASP A 156 9.27 11.57 -4.57
C ASP A 156 9.14 11.41 -6.10
N ASN A 157 8.30 10.46 -6.53
CA ASN A 157 7.92 10.20 -7.92
C ASN A 157 6.43 10.56 -8.15
N ARG A 158 5.85 10.13 -9.27
CA ARG A 158 4.42 10.32 -9.62
C ARG A 158 3.67 8.99 -9.66
N ILE A 159 4.10 8.02 -8.85
CA ILE A 159 3.56 6.66 -8.86
C ILE A 159 2.14 6.70 -8.32
N HIS A 160 1.17 6.37 -9.17
CA HIS A 160 -0.24 6.31 -8.80
C HIS A 160 -0.81 4.90 -8.88
N THR A 161 -0.06 3.94 -9.40
CA THR A 161 -0.46 2.53 -9.50
C THR A 161 0.71 1.59 -9.25
N ILE A 162 0.43 0.49 -8.55
CA ILE A 162 1.36 -0.64 -8.41
C ILE A 162 0.77 -1.80 -9.23
N PRO A 163 1.40 -2.20 -10.34
CA PRO A 163 0.92 -3.33 -11.13
C PRO A 163 0.82 -4.61 -10.32
N LEU A 164 -0.10 -5.50 -10.73
CA LEU A 164 -0.19 -6.83 -10.14
C LEU A 164 1.17 -7.54 -10.30
N ARG A 165 1.62 -8.23 -9.25
CA ARG A 165 2.90 -8.95 -9.24
C ARG A 165 4.16 -8.08 -9.38
N ALA A 166 4.08 -6.74 -9.30
CA ALA A 166 5.25 -5.87 -9.40
C ALA A 166 6.37 -6.20 -8.38
N PHE A 167 5.98 -6.72 -7.21
CA PHE A 167 6.92 -7.16 -6.16
C PHE A 167 6.98 -8.69 -5.99
N GLU A 168 6.37 -9.45 -6.89
CA GLU A 168 6.46 -10.90 -6.86
C GLU A 168 7.89 -11.33 -7.19
N GLY A 169 8.41 -12.34 -6.49
CA GLY A 169 9.76 -12.84 -6.75
C GLY A 169 10.90 -11.96 -6.20
N LEU A 170 10.62 -11.06 -5.25
CA LEU A 170 11.64 -10.26 -4.52
C LEU A 170 11.86 -10.77 -3.07
N PRO A 171 12.35 -12.01 -2.86
CA PRO A 171 12.49 -12.57 -1.52
C PRO A 171 13.60 -11.91 -0.71
N ALA A 172 14.53 -11.21 -1.34
CA ALA A 172 15.65 -10.55 -0.69
C ALA A 172 15.31 -9.13 -0.18
N LEU A 173 14.15 -8.57 -0.58
CA LEU A 173 13.83 -7.18 -0.34
C LEU A 173 13.64 -6.90 1.16
N ARG A 174 14.41 -5.97 1.69
CA ARG A 174 14.43 -5.57 3.11
C ARG A 174 13.90 -4.16 3.31
N ARG A 175 14.06 -3.28 2.33
CA ARG A 175 13.65 -1.88 2.45
C ARG A 175 12.98 -1.43 1.16
N LEU A 176 11.76 -0.95 1.31
CA LEU A 176 10.96 -0.38 0.22
C LEU A 176 10.50 1.02 0.63
N VAL A 177 10.94 2.01 -0.14
CA VAL A 177 10.62 3.43 0.09
C VAL A 177 9.80 3.93 -1.08
N LEU A 178 8.57 4.34 -0.80
CA LEU A 178 7.57 4.84 -1.75
C LEU A 178 6.97 6.17 -1.27
N ASP A 179 7.69 6.89 -0.41
CA ASP A 179 7.24 8.17 0.13
C ASP A 179 7.03 9.21 -0.97
N GLY A 180 6.13 10.17 -0.79
CA GLY A 180 5.99 11.30 -1.72
C GLY A 180 5.48 10.90 -3.11
N ASN A 181 4.54 9.95 -3.16
CA ASN A 181 3.93 9.49 -4.41
C ASN A 181 2.42 9.79 -4.42
N LEU A 182 1.72 9.32 -5.45
CA LEU A 182 0.29 9.53 -5.67
C LEU A 182 -0.51 8.23 -5.42
N LEU A 183 -0.02 7.35 -4.55
CA LEU A 183 -0.64 6.06 -4.30
C LEU A 183 -1.96 6.20 -3.53
N ALA A 184 -2.97 5.46 -3.98
CA ALA A 184 -4.27 5.32 -3.33
C ALA A 184 -4.65 3.83 -3.23
N ASN A 185 -5.43 3.45 -2.21
CA ASN A 185 -5.79 2.06 -1.96
C ASN A 185 -6.42 1.36 -3.18
N GLN A 186 -7.24 2.06 -3.99
CA GLN A 186 -7.92 1.44 -5.14
C GLN A 186 -6.99 1.13 -6.33
N ARG A 187 -5.75 1.59 -6.29
CA ARG A 187 -4.76 1.43 -7.37
C ARG A 187 -3.68 0.40 -7.06
N MET A 188 -3.90 -0.38 -5.99
CA MET A 188 -3.03 -1.44 -5.51
C MET A 188 -3.89 -2.68 -5.21
N ALA A 189 -3.29 -3.86 -5.29
CA ALA A 189 -3.95 -5.10 -4.90
C ALA A 189 -3.78 -5.35 -3.40
N ASP A 190 -4.73 -6.07 -2.79
CA ASP A 190 -4.69 -6.37 -1.36
C ASP A 190 -3.51 -7.26 -0.94
N ASP A 191 -2.90 -7.97 -1.89
CA ASP A 191 -1.76 -8.87 -1.67
C ASP A 191 -0.42 -8.27 -2.13
N THR A 192 -0.40 -7.00 -2.59
CA THR A 192 0.78 -6.34 -3.18
C THR A 192 2.06 -6.51 -2.35
N PHE A 193 1.99 -6.40 -1.02
CA PHE A 193 3.16 -6.49 -0.13
C PHE A 193 3.27 -7.85 0.60
N SER A 194 2.29 -8.73 0.45
CA SER A 194 2.12 -9.92 1.29
C SER A 194 3.26 -10.93 1.18
N ARG A 195 3.89 -11.03 0.01
CA ARG A 195 4.96 -11.98 -0.30
C ARG A 195 6.36 -11.47 0.06
N LEU A 196 6.49 -10.23 0.54
CA LEU A 196 7.77 -9.63 0.94
C LEU A 196 8.20 -10.10 2.33
N GLY A 197 8.47 -11.39 2.48
CA GLY A 197 8.71 -12.04 3.78
C GLY A 197 9.95 -11.54 4.54
N ASN A 198 10.92 -10.94 3.85
CA ASN A 198 12.13 -10.36 4.44
C ASN A 198 12.06 -8.83 4.63
N LEU A 199 10.92 -8.21 4.33
CA LEU A 199 10.78 -6.77 4.44
C LEU A 199 10.91 -6.33 5.90
N SER A 200 11.84 -5.42 6.14
CA SER A 200 12.14 -4.83 7.43
C SER A 200 11.66 -3.38 7.55
N GLU A 201 11.58 -2.67 6.43
CA GLU A 201 11.15 -1.28 6.37
C GLU A 201 10.25 -1.06 5.16
N LEU A 202 9.06 -0.53 5.44
CA LEU A 202 8.10 -0.07 4.45
C LEU A 202 7.75 1.38 4.74
N SER A 203 8.02 2.27 3.79
CA SER A 203 7.72 3.68 3.90
C SER A 203 6.75 4.09 2.79
N LEU A 204 5.57 4.54 3.18
CA LEU A 204 4.44 4.93 2.33
C LEU A 204 3.90 6.32 2.73
N GLY A 205 4.73 7.13 3.38
CA GLY A 205 4.34 8.46 3.81
C GLY A 205 4.15 9.44 2.64
N ARG A 206 3.49 10.58 2.86
CA ARG A 206 3.20 11.57 1.81
C ARG A 206 2.56 10.93 0.56
N ASN A 207 1.51 10.14 0.75
CA ASN A 207 0.70 9.52 -0.31
C ASN A 207 -0.78 9.87 -0.11
N ALA A 208 -1.68 9.26 -0.88
CA ALA A 208 -3.13 9.48 -0.81
C ALA A 208 -3.88 8.26 -0.24
N LEU A 209 -3.29 7.54 0.71
CA LEU A 209 -3.91 6.34 1.30
C LEU A 209 -5.05 6.73 2.25
N ALA A 210 -6.22 6.09 2.08
CA ALA A 210 -7.40 6.26 2.93
C ALA A 210 -7.45 5.28 4.11
N ALA A 211 -6.72 4.18 4.01
CA ALA A 211 -6.52 3.17 5.05
C ALA A 211 -5.13 2.52 4.89
N PRO A 212 -4.56 1.91 5.94
CA PRO A 212 -3.35 1.09 5.81
C PRO A 212 -3.56 -0.03 4.77
N PRO A 213 -2.55 -0.38 3.94
CA PRO A 213 -2.66 -1.46 2.98
C PRO A 213 -3.03 -2.80 3.65
N ALA A 214 -3.83 -3.61 2.96
CA ALA A 214 -4.16 -4.95 3.43
C ALA A 214 -2.93 -5.86 3.40
N ASN A 215 -2.97 -6.91 4.24
CA ASN A 215 -1.99 -8.02 4.24
C ASN A 215 -0.50 -7.60 4.26
N LEU A 216 -0.17 -6.56 5.03
CA LEU A 216 1.22 -6.18 5.24
C LEU A 216 2.06 -7.34 5.78
N PRO A 217 3.36 -7.44 5.40
CA PRO A 217 4.23 -8.51 5.88
C PRO A 217 4.47 -8.38 7.39
N ARG A 218 4.11 -9.42 8.14
CA ARG A 218 4.11 -9.39 9.62
C ARG A 218 5.39 -9.94 10.25
N ALA A 219 6.13 -10.78 9.52
CA ALA A 219 7.18 -11.63 10.10
C ALA A 219 8.45 -10.85 10.52
N ARG A 220 8.89 -9.89 9.70
CA ARG A 220 10.18 -9.21 9.86
C ARG A 220 10.10 -7.68 9.83
N LEU A 221 8.90 -7.11 9.66
CA LEU A 221 8.74 -5.67 9.53
C LEU A 221 9.05 -4.98 10.86
N ARG A 222 10.01 -4.06 10.83
CA ARG A 222 10.50 -3.29 11.98
C ARG A 222 10.09 -1.82 11.91
N ARG A 223 10.00 -1.26 10.70
CA ARG A 223 9.65 0.14 10.50
C ARG A 223 8.51 0.24 9.49
N LEU A 224 7.40 0.84 9.92
CA LEU A 224 6.25 1.13 9.09
C LEU A 224 5.92 2.62 9.19
N SER A 225 6.10 3.33 8.09
CA SER A 225 5.71 4.74 7.97
C SER A 225 4.50 4.87 7.05
N LEU A 226 3.45 5.46 7.58
CA LEU A 226 2.19 5.81 6.91
C LEU A 226 1.85 7.31 7.14
N ALA A 227 2.85 8.10 7.55
CA ALA A 227 2.65 9.50 7.91
C ALA A 227 2.24 10.37 6.72
N ALA A 228 1.55 11.49 6.96
CA ALA A 228 1.14 12.41 5.90
C ALA A 228 0.33 11.73 4.78
N ASN A 229 -0.70 10.98 5.17
CA ASN A 229 -1.67 10.36 4.24
C ASN A 229 -3.09 10.89 4.55
N ALA A 230 -4.11 10.32 3.90
CA ALA A 230 -5.51 10.63 4.15
C ALA A 230 -6.20 9.53 4.98
N ILE A 231 -5.46 8.84 5.86
CA ILE A 231 -5.99 7.68 6.58
C ILE A 231 -7.07 8.14 7.56
N SER A 232 -8.28 7.63 7.37
CA SER A 232 -9.45 7.97 8.20
C SER A 232 -9.76 6.91 9.26
N HIS A 233 -9.35 5.67 9.00
CA HIS A 233 -9.58 4.54 9.89
C HIS A 233 -8.48 3.49 9.74
N VAL A 234 -8.24 2.73 10.81
CA VAL A 234 -7.36 1.57 10.82
C VAL A 234 -8.21 0.33 11.07
N PRO A 235 -8.26 -0.64 10.15
CA PRO A 235 -8.99 -1.88 10.37
C PRO A 235 -8.48 -2.66 11.57
N ALA A 236 -9.38 -3.30 12.32
CA ALA A 236 -9.02 -4.16 13.44
C ALA A 236 -8.12 -5.32 12.94
N GLY A 237 -7.04 -5.59 13.68
CA GLY A 237 -6.10 -6.66 13.34
C GLY A 237 -5.18 -6.38 12.14
N SER A 238 -5.21 -5.17 11.55
CA SER A 238 -4.26 -4.75 10.50
C SER A 238 -2.80 -4.88 10.95
N LEU A 239 -2.53 -4.60 12.23
CA LEU A 239 -1.20 -4.70 12.85
C LEU A 239 -1.01 -5.94 13.73
N ALA A 240 -1.94 -6.91 13.67
CA ALA A 240 -1.87 -8.11 14.49
C ALA A 240 -0.59 -8.92 14.21
N ARG A 241 -0.02 -9.52 15.26
CA ARG A 241 1.18 -10.37 15.23
C ARG A 241 2.47 -9.71 14.74
N MET A 242 2.52 -8.39 14.58
CA MET A 242 3.73 -7.67 14.15
C MET A 242 4.72 -7.47 15.30
N ARG A 243 5.19 -8.58 15.89
CA ARG A 243 6.01 -8.58 17.13
C ARG A 243 7.38 -7.91 16.98
N ALA A 244 7.90 -7.87 15.75
CA ALA A 244 9.19 -7.25 15.43
C ALA A 244 9.09 -5.74 15.15
N LEU A 245 7.89 -5.15 15.15
CA LEU A 245 7.71 -3.75 14.80
C LEU A 245 8.27 -2.85 15.89
N GLU A 246 9.28 -2.04 15.52
CA GLU A 246 10.01 -1.12 16.40
C GLU A 246 9.51 0.31 16.25
N ARG A 247 9.16 0.73 15.02
CA ARG A 247 8.67 2.09 14.72
C ARG A 247 7.41 2.03 13.88
N LEU A 248 6.36 2.70 14.37
CA LEU A 248 5.11 2.93 13.64
C LEU A 248 4.85 4.43 13.58
N ASP A 249 4.68 4.97 12.38
CA ASP A 249 4.30 6.37 12.19
C ASP A 249 2.97 6.48 11.43
N LEU A 250 1.94 6.99 12.13
CA LEU A 250 0.60 7.32 11.60
C LEU A 250 0.33 8.83 11.74
N SER A 251 1.36 9.64 11.95
CA SER A 251 1.24 11.09 12.11
C SER A 251 0.66 11.75 10.87
N ASP A 252 0.07 12.93 11.02
CA ASP A 252 -0.38 13.75 9.90
C ASP A 252 -1.41 12.99 9.02
N ASN A 253 -2.44 12.44 9.65
CA ASN A 253 -3.53 11.70 9.01
C ASN A 253 -4.89 12.26 9.47
N ASN A 254 -5.99 11.63 9.07
CA ASN A 254 -7.35 12.02 9.42
C ASN A 254 -8.00 11.06 10.45
N LEU A 255 -7.20 10.51 11.36
CA LEU A 255 -7.68 9.55 12.35
C LEU A 255 -8.40 10.26 13.50
N THR A 256 -9.63 9.82 13.80
CA THR A 256 -10.39 10.28 14.96
C THR A 256 -10.33 9.29 16.12
N THR A 257 -10.15 8.00 15.84
CA THR A 257 -10.04 6.94 16.84
C THR A 257 -9.20 5.77 16.30
N LEU A 258 -8.87 4.82 17.17
CA LEU A 258 -8.21 3.56 16.82
C LEU A 258 -8.98 2.38 17.41
N PRO A 259 -9.04 1.23 16.70
CA PRO A 259 -9.71 0.05 17.22
C PRO A 259 -9.00 -0.48 18.47
N ARG A 260 -9.80 -0.92 19.45
CA ARG A 260 -9.29 -1.50 20.69
C ARG A 260 -8.41 -2.71 20.41
N GLY A 261 -7.27 -2.78 21.10
CA GLY A 261 -6.32 -3.89 20.98
C GLY A 261 -5.41 -3.84 19.76
N LEU A 262 -5.42 -2.73 19.00
CA LEU A 262 -4.55 -2.57 17.81
C LEU A 262 -3.05 -2.78 18.13
N PHE A 263 -2.63 -2.44 19.34
CA PHE A 263 -1.22 -2.46 19.76
C PHE A 263 -0.86 -3.65 20.66
N ASP A 264 -1.78 -4.60 20.88
CA ASP A 264 -1.60 -5.68 21.87
C ASP A 264 -0.41 -6.62 21.52
N ASP A 265 -0.13 -6.83 20.23
CA ASP A 265 0.95 -7.70 19.76
C ASP A 265 2.29 -6.96 19.50
N LEU A 266 2.35 -5.64 19.70
CA LEU A 266 3.50 -4.80 19.31
C LEU A 266 4.58 -4.74 20.42
N GLY A 267 5.09 -5.90 20.82
CA GLY A 267 6.00 -6.04 21.96
C GLY A 267 7.35 -5.33 21.84
N SER A 268 7.83 -5.06 20.62
CA SER A 268 9.12 -4.39 20.36
C SER A 268 8.99 -2.89 20.07
N LEU A 269 7.79 -2.32 20.20
CA LEU A 269 7.53 -0.95 19.78
C LEU A 269 8.28 0.04 20.66
N SER A 270 9.10 0.87 20.03
CA SER A 270 9.91 1.91 20.68
C SER A 270 9.53 3.32 20.24
N HIS A 271 8.94 3.48 19.05
CA HIS A 271 8.49 4.78 18.55
C HIS A 271 7.09 4.66 17.97
N LEU A 272 6.18 5.52 18.42
CA LEU A 272 4.80 5.59 17.96
C LEU A 272 4.43 7.04 17.63
N GLY A 273 4.35 7.34 16.34
CA GLY A 273 3.91 8.63 15.81
C GLY A 273 2.40 8.68 15.62
N LEU A 274 1.72 9.54 16.38
CA LEU A 274 0.27 9.78 16.29
C LEU A 274 -0.10 11.28 16.26
N ARG A 275 0.90 12.16 16.09
CA ARG A 275 0.67 13.62 16.10
C ARG A 275 -0.19 14.04 14.90
N ASN A 276 -0.75 15.25 14.97
CA ASN A 276 -1.47 15.88 13.87
C ASN A 276 -2.57 14.98 13.28
N ASN A 277 -3.42 14.46 14.16
CA ASN A 277 -4.62 13.71 13.82
C ASN A 277 -5.79 14.27 14.63
N PRO A 278 -7.02 14.32 14.08
CA PRO A 278 -8.19 14.86 14.75
C PRO A 278 -8.80 13.92 15.80
N TRP A 279 -8.01 13.56 16.82
CA TRP A 279 -8.40 12.61 17.86
C TRP A 279 -9.67 13.05 18.59
N PHE A 280 -10.69 12.18 18.54
CA PHE A 280 -11.90 12.28 19.32
C PHE A 280 -11.72 11.54 20.66
N CYS A 281 -11.49 12.31 21.71
CA CYS A 281 -11.27 11.82 23.06
C CYS A 281 -12.60 11.51 23.76
N GLY A 282 -13.18 10.37 23.40
CA GLY A 282 -14.30 9.77 24.11
C GLY A 282 -14.02 8.33 24.49
N CYS A 283 -15.06 7.61 24.87
CA CYS A 283 -14.94 6.24 25.37
C CYS A 283 -14.30 5.25 24.38
N ASN A 284 -14.49 5.47 23.07
CA ASN A 284 -13.86 4.65 22.03
C ASN A 284 -12.33 4.77 22.00
N LEU A 285 -11.77 5.85 22.52
CA LEU A 285 -10.32 6.09 22.60
C LEU A 285 -9.78 5.89 24.04
N ALA A 286 -10.64 5.67 25.03
CA ALA A 286 -10.24 5.51 26.44
C ALA A 286 -9.26 4.34 26.65
N TRP A 287 -9.38 3.28 25.83
CA TRP A 287 -8.44 2.16 25.87
C TRP A 287 -7.00 2.59 25.52
N LEU A 288 -6.83 3.57 24.63
CA LEU A 288 -5.51 4.04 24.20
C LEU A 288 -4.83 4.80 25.34
N ARG A 289 -5.56 5.69 26.01
CA ARG A 289 -5.10 6.32 27.26
C ARG A 289 -4.66 5.28 28.29
N ASP A 290 -5.50 4.27 28.52
CA ASP A 290 -5.22 3.23 29.52
C ASP A 290 -4.00 2.38 29.13
N TRP A 291 -3.85 2.10 27.84
CA TRP A 291 -2.68 1.40 27.30
C TRP A 291 -1.41 2.23 27.48
N LEU A 292 -1.42 3.53 27.16
CA LEU A 292 -0.28 4.43 27.35
C LEU A 292 0.21 4.48 28.80
N ARG A 293 -0.72 4.45 29.76
CA ARG A 293 -0.38 4.51 31.20
C ARG A 293 0.13 3.20 31.78
N ARG A 294 -0.48 2.09 31.39
CA ARG A 294 -0.34 0.81 32.12
C ARG A 294 0.38 -0.27 31.34
N ARG A 295 0.36 -0.23 30.00
CA ARG A 295 0.83 -1.34 29.15
C ARG A 295 1.87 -0.93 28.11
N ALA A 296 2.09 0.35 27.87
CA ALA A 296 3.11 0.81 26.93
C ALA A 296 4.51 0.30 27.33
N PRO A 297 5.33 -0.14 26.36
CA PRO A 297 6.72 -0.52 26.63
C PRO A 297 7.51 0.60 27.31
N ARG A 298 8.45 0.22 28.19
CA ARG A 298 9.37 1.18 28.83
C ARG A 298 10.23 1.85 27.76
N GLY A 299 10.26 3.19 27.75
CA GLY A 299 10.99 3.96 26.75
C GLY A 299 10.26 4.13 25.42
N LEU A 300 8.97 3.78 25.33
CA LEU A 300 8.15 4.11 24.16
C LEU A 300 8.06 5.63 23.98
N GLU A 301 8.55 6.13 22.85
CA GLU A 301 8.40 7.51 22.45
C GLU A 301 7.04 7.74 21.80
N VAL A 302 6.14 8.41 22.51
CA VAL A 302 4.88 8.95 21.98
C VAL A 302 4.88 10.45 22.18
N LYS A 303 4.87 11.23 21.10
CA LYS A 303 4.89 12.69 21.16
C LYS A 303 3.67 13.28 20.47
N GLY A 304 3.11 14.33 21.06
CA GLY A 304 2.07 15.15 20.42
C GLY A 304 0.70 14.48 20.25
N LEU A 305 0.35 13.52 21.10
CA LEU A 305 -0.99 12.91 21.09
C LEU A 305 -1.98 13.79 21.89
N LEU A 306 -2.60 14.74 21.19
CA LEU A 306 -3.52 15.72 21.75
C LEU A 306 -4.95 15.46 21.27
N CYS A 307 -5.92 15.70 22.13
CA CYS A 307 -7.33 15.68 21.79
C CYS A 307 -7.69 16.87 20.88
N GLN A 308 -8.47 16.63 19.83
CA GLN A 308 -9.04 17.71 19.01
C GLN A 308 -10.54 17.88 19.24
N ALA A 309 -11.22 16.80 19.61
CA ALA A 309 -12.63 16.78 19.97
C ALA A 309 -12.86 15.85 21.18
N PRO A 310 -13.97 15.98 21.93
CA PRO A 310 -14.92 17.11 21.91
C PRO A 310 -14.26 18.41 22.40
N ALA A 311 -14.89 19.57 22.14
CA ALA A 311 -14.31 20.90 22.43
C ALA A 311 -13.81 21.05 23.89
N ARG A 312 -14.54 20.46 24.84
CA ARG A 312 -14.20 20.41 26.28
C ARG A 312 -12.85 19.77 26.60
N LEU A 313 -12.33 18.88 25.75
CA LEU A 313 -11.05 18.19 25.95
C LEU A 313 -9.98 18.62 24.95
N ARG A 314 -10.29 19.58 24.06
CA ARG A 314 -9.38 20.00 22.99
C ARG A 314 -8.06 20.54 23.54
N GLY A 315 -6.95 20.11 22.96
CA GLY A 315 -5.59 20.50 23.34
C GLY A 315 -5.02 19.70 24.51
N LEU A 316 -5.84 18.91 25.23
CA LEU A 316 -5.36 18.09 26.34
C LEU A 316 -4.64 16.83 25.82
N PRO A 317 -3.53 16.41 26.44
CA PRO A 317 -2.84 15.18 26.09
C PRO A 317 -3.63 13.95 26.53
N VAL A 318 -3.84 13.00 25.61
CA VAL A 318 -4.66 11.79 25.85
C VAL A 318 -4.17 10.98 27.05
N GLY A 319 -2.85 10.93 27.25
CA GLY A 319 -2.24 10.19 28.35
C GLY A 319 -2.51 10.78 29.75
N GLU A 320 -2.96 12.03 29.87
CA GLU A 320 -3.13 12.72 31.16
C GLU A 320 -4.58 12.79 31.64
N LEU A 321 -5.56 12.56 30.76
CA LEU A 321 -6.99 12.53 31.09
C LEU A 321 -7.33 11.47 32.15
N ARG A 322 -8.10 11.77 33.19
CA ARG A 322 -8.58 10.84 34.22
C ARG A 322 -10.11 10.80 34.27
N GLY A 323 -10.71 9.82 33.60
CA GLY A 323 -12.15 9.56 33.69
C GLY A 323 -13.03 10.39 32.75
N GLU A 324 -12.54 11.49 32.18
CA GLU A 324 -13.30 12.39 31.29
C GLU A 324 -13.65 11.75 29.95
N MET A 325 -12.99 10.63 29.61
CA MET A 325 -13.28 9.84 28.41
C MET A 325 -14.21 8.64 28.71
N ASP A 326 -14.57 8.35 29.96
CA ASP A 326 -15.17 7.05 30.32
C ASP A 326 -16.68 6.97 30.01
N ALA A 327 -17.34 8.12 29.87
CA ALA A 327 -18.75 8.17 29.48
C ALA A 327 -18.90 8.01 27.95
N CYS A 328 -19.50 6.90 27.53
CA CYS A 328 -20.22 6.86 26.25
C CYS A 328 -21.65 7.32 26.54
N ASP A 329 -21.99 8.58 26.29
CA ASP A 329 -23.42 8.92 26.31
C ASP A 329 -24.10 8.09 25.21
N PRO A 330 -25.15 7.29 25.52
CA PRO A 330 -25.94 6.68 24.47
C PRO A 330 -26.57 7.80 23.64
N PRO A 331 -26.67 7.65 22.30
CA PRO A 331 -27.36 8.64 21.49
C PRO A 331 -28.83 8.67 21.92
N GLY A 332 -29.21 9.67 22.75
CA GLY A 332 -30.60 9.95 23.12
C GLY A 332 -30.93 10.12 24.61
N ALA A 333 -29.98 10.01 25.54
CA ALA A 333 -30.29 10.21 26.97
C ALA A 333 -29.99 11.64 27.44
N ASN A 334 -30.74 12.63 26.94
CA ASN A 334 -30.97 13.90 27.66
C ASN A 334 -32.16 14.65 27.03
N ALA A 335 -33.36 14.19 27.36
CA ALA A 335 -34.59 14.99 27.46
C ALA A 335 -35.65 14.15 28.20
N ALA A 336 -35.50 14.00 29.52
CA ALA A 336 -36.58 13.51 30.35
C ALA A 336 -37.37 14.70 30.91
N SER A 337 -38.65 14.77 30.56
CA SER A 337 -39.71 15.41 31.34
C SER A 337 -41.02 14.65 31.07
N PRO A 338 -41.96 14.64 32.05
CA PRO A 338 -42.70 13.43 32.39
C PRO A 338 -44.12 13.39 31.83
N GLY A 339 -44.67 12.17 31.73
CA GLY A 339 -46.12 11.94 31.69
C GLY A 339 -46.61 11.10 30.53
N ALA A 340 -46.98 9.85 30.81
CA ALA A 340 -48.31 9.28 30.53
C ALA A 340 -48.25 7.74 30.63
N ASN A 341 -49.00 7.22 31.60
CA ASN A 341 -49.33 5.81 31.76
C ASN A 341 -50.07 5.28 30.53
N VAL A 342 -49.70 4.10 30.03
CA VAL A 342 -50.66 3.04 29.65
C VAL A 342 -50.00 1.68 29.88
N ALA A 343 -50.66 0.84 30.68
CA ALA A 343 -50.31 -0.55 30.95
C ALA A 343 -50.91 -1.48 29.88
N ALA A 344 -50.18 -2.53 29.48
CA ALA A 344 -50.70 -3.89 29.25
C ALA A 344 -49.55 -4.88 28.96
N SER A 345 -49.53 -5.99 29.69
CA SER A 345 -48.73 -7.21 29.48
C SER A 345 -49.59 -8.31 28.82
N PRO A 346 -49.18 -9.58 28.72
CA PRO A 346 -48.02 -10.16 28.00
C PRO A 346 -48.48 -11.25 26.99
N GLY A 347 -47.58 -11.77 26.14
CA GLY A 347 -47.86 -12.93 25.30
C GLY A 347 -46.63 -13.50 24.62
N ALA A 348 -46.25 -14.72 24.98
CA ALA A 348 -45.13 -15.48 24.44
C ALA A 348 -45.55 -16.34 23.23
N ALA A 349 -44.66 -16.52 22.24
CA ALA A 349 -44.32 -17.83 21.64
C ALA A 349 -43.42 -17.73 20.38
N ALA A 350 -42.29 -18.43 20.47
CA ALA A 350 -41.53 -19.24 19.48
C ALA A 350 -41.54 -18.98 17.95
N VAL A 351 -40.33 -18.69 17.42
CA VAL A 351 -39.51 -19.42 16.40
C VAL A 351 -40.27 -20.26 15.34
N SER A 352 -40.21 -20.03 14.01
CA SER A 352 -39.10 -20.29 13.05
C SER A 352 -39.57 -20.00 11.57
N PRO A 353 -38.81 -20.24 10.47
CA PRO A 353 -38.19 -19.19 9.65
C PRO A 353 -38.70 -19.04 8.19
N ALA A 354 -38.17 -17.99 7.53
CA ALA A 354 -38.10 -17.75 6.07
C ALA A 354 -39.35 -17.19 5.36
N VAL A 355 -39.39 -15.86 5.20
CA VAL A 355 -40.00 -15.21 4.03
C VAL A 355 -39.14 -14.02 3.60
N VAL A 356 -38.75 -14.02 2.33
CA VAL A 356 -38.17 -12.90 1.59
C VAL A 356 -39.24 -11.81 1.50
N VAL A 357 -39.02 -10.65 2.14
CA VAL A 357 -39.87 -9.48 1.90
C VAL A 357 -39.16 -8.58 0.89
N ALA A 358 -39.52 -8.75 -0.38
CA ALA A 358 -39.53 -7.62 -1.30
C ALA A 358 -40.73 -6.76 -0.91
N SER A 359 -40.50 -5.56 -0.39
CA SER A 359 -41.56 -4.56 -0.24
C SER A 359 -41.75 -3.80 -1.57
N PRO A 360 -42.98 -3.32 -1.84
CA PRO A 360 -43.45 -3.01 -3.18
C PRO A 360 -42.89 -1.69 -3.71
N ALA A 361 -42.91 -1.57 -5.04
CA ALA A 361 -42.68 -0.32 -5.75
C ALA A 361 -43.59 0.78 -5.19
N GLY A 362 -43.01 1.93 -4.81
CA GLY A 362 -43.80 3.14 -4.47
C GLY A 362 -43.37 4.00 -3.28
N SER A 363 -42.22 3.77 -2.62
CA SER A 363 -41.68 4.72 -1.62
C SER A 363 -40.16 4.80 -1.72
N GLY A 364 -39.59 6.01 -1.71
CA GLY A 364 -38.16 6.28 -1.86
C GLY A 364 -37.33 5.82 -0.66
N GLY A 365 -37.17 4.51 -0.50
CA GLY A 365 -36.50 3.87 0.64
C GLY A 365 -35.05 3.42 0.37
N LEU A 366 -34.36 3.06 1.46
CA LEU A 366 -33.02 2.46 1.45
C LEU A 366 -33.09 0.97 1.02
N TRP A 367 -32.37 0.59 -0.03
CA TRP A 367 -32.28 -0.80 -0.50
C TRP A 367 -31.00 -1.47 0.02
N VAL A 368 -31.12 -2.64 0.63
CA VAL A 368 -29.97 -3.40 1.14
C VAL A 368 -30.05 -4.85 0.68
N GLN A 369 -29.02 -5.31 -0.04
CA GLN A 369 -28.94 -6.65 -0.61
C GLN A 369 -27.66 -7.35 -0.17
N ALA A 370 -27.74 -8.66 0.09
CA ALA A 370 -26.57 -9.49 0.36
C ALA A 370 -25.65 -9.59 -0.86
N ALA A 371 -24.35 -9.47 -0.65
CA ALA A 371 -23.32 -9.70 -1.65
C ALA A 371 -22.34 -10.80 -1.17
N PRO A 372 -21.68 -11.53 -2.10
CA PRO A 372 -20.71 -12.58 -1.75
C PRO A 372 -19.59 -12.07 -0.83
N GLY A 373 -18.92 -12.95 -0.07
CA GLY A 373 -17.78 -12.56 0.77
C GLY A 373 -18.16 -11.83 2.05
N GLY A 374 -19.31 -12.14 2.67
CA GLY A 374 -19.72 -11.46 3.91
C GLY A 374 -19.97 -9.97 3.69
N SER A 375 -20.60 -9.60 2.56
CA SER A 375 -20.80 -8.20 2.18
C SER A 375 -22.29 -7.83 2.09
N LEU A 376 -22.57 -6.54 2.23
CA LEU A 376 -23.88 -5.93 2.01
C LEU A 376 -23.74 -4.79 0.99
N ARG A 377 -24.55 -4.85 -0.07
CA ARG A 377 -24.69 -3.79 -1.07
C ARG A 377 -25.88 -2.93 -0.70
N ILE A 378 -25.65 -1.63 -0.54
CA ILE A 378 -26.62 -0.65 -0.05
C ILE A 378 -26.83 0.39 -1.15
N ARG A 379 -28.08 0.68 -1.51
CA ARG A 379 -28.45 1.69 -2.50
C ARG A 379 -29.49 2.63 -1.89
N TRP A 380 -29.46 3.90 -2.27
CA TRP A 380 -30.42 4.90 -1.80
C TRP A 380 -30.84 5.82 -2.95
N PRO A 381 -31.98 6.54 -2.80
CA PRO A 381 -32.44 7.46 -3.83
C PRO A 381 -31.41 8.56 -4.10
N PRO A 382 -31.28 9.06 -5.33
CA PRO A 382 -30.37 10.16 -5.64
C PRO A 382 -30.69 11.38 -4.78
N SER A 383 -29.70 11.88 -4.06
CA SER A 383 -29.80 13.08 -3.23
C SER A 383 -29.18 14.29 -3.95
N PRO A 384 -29.37 15.53 -3.45
CA PRO A 384 -28.75 16.71 -4.04
C PRO A 384 -27.23 16.57 -4.17
N PRO A 385 -26.61 17.08 -5.26
CA PRO A 385 -25.16 17.05 -5.44
C PRO A 385 -24.47 17.82 -4.30
N GLY A 386 -23.51 17.18 -3.63
CA GLY A 386 -22.81 17.73 -2.47
C GLY A 386 -23.38 17.35 -1.10
N ALA A 387 -24.50 16.62 -1.04
CA ALA A 387 -25.02 16.10 0.22
C ALA A 387 -24.09 15.05 0.83
N SER A 388 -23.76 15.21 2.12
CA SER A 388 -23.05 14.20 2.91
C SER A 388 -24.07 13.40 3.71
N LEU A 389 -24.05 12.08 3.59
CA LEU A 389 -24.95 11.19 4.30
C LEU A 389 -24.14 10.32 5.26
N ARG A 390 -24.63 10.13 6.49
CA ARG A 390 -24.05 9.19 7.46
C ARG A 390 -24.72 7.84 7.28
N LEU A 391 -23.93 6.87 6.83
CA LEU A 391 -24.31 5.48 6.73
C LEU A 391 -23.79 4.71 7.95
N SER A 392 -24.68 4.03 8.65
CA SER A 392 -24.34 3.23 9.84
C SER A 392 -24.87 1.81 9.71
N TRP A 393 -24.15 0.85 10.27
CA TRP A 393 -24.59 -0.54 10.34
C TRP A 393 -24.15 -1.18 11.64
N PHE A 394 -25.02 -2.03 12.19
CA PHE A 394 -24.75 -2.70 13.45
C PHE A 394 -25.48 -4.04 13.52
N ARG A 395 -25.01 -4.90 14.42
CA ARG A 395 -25.68 -6.16 14.74
C ARG A 395 -26.63 -5.95 15.91
N PRO A 396 -27.94 -6.21 15.75
CA PRO A 396 -28.87 -6.15 16.87
C PRO A 396 -28.38 -7.02 18.03
N GLY A 397 -28.29 -6.46 19.24
CA GLY A 397 -27.86 -7.17 20.45
C GLY A 397 -26.37 -7.13 20.79
N LEU A 398 -25.49 -6.63 19.91
CA LEU A 398 -24.04 -6.54 20.16
C LEU A 398 -23.52 -5.12 20.49
N GLY A 399 -24.40 -4.11 20.48
CA GLY A 399 -24.12 -2.74 20.94
C GLY A 399 -23.14 -1.91 20.11
N ALA A 400 -22.30 -2.53 19.28
CA ALA A 400 -21.33 -1.83 18.44
C ALA A 400 -21.96 -1.34 17.12
N VAL A 401 -21.93 -0.02 16.92
CA VAL A 401 -22.35 0.64 15.68
C VAL A 401 -21.11 1.07 14.89
N THR A 402 -21.04 0.63 13.64
CA THR A 402 -20.03 1.10 12.69
C THR A 402 -20.66 2.12 11.77
N GLU A 403 -19.92 3.17 11.40
CA GLU A 403 -20.43 4.23 10.55
C GLU A 403 -19.38 4.79 9.59
N THR A 404 -19.86 5.39 8.51
CA THR A 404 -19.05 6.07 7.51
C THR A 404 -19.85 7.22 6.87
N LEU A 405 -19.13 8.16 6.27
CA LEU A 405 -19.72 9.25 5.48
C LEU A 405 -19.71 8.85 4.01
N VAL A 406 -20.88 8.88 3.38
CA VAL A 406 -21.04 8.62 1.95
C VAL A 406 -21.51 9.89 1.25
N ARG A 407 -21.01 10.12 0.04
CA ARG A 407 -21.54 11.20 -0.79
C ARG A 407 -22.87 10.74 -1.39
N GLY A 408 -23.86 11.59 -1.28
CA GLY A 408 -25.22 11.24 -1.66
C GLY A 408 -25.43 11.09 -3.19
N ASP A 409 -24.55 11.68 -4.00
CA ASP A 409 -24.53 11.59 -5.48
C ASP A 409 -24.14 10.20 -6.00
N ARG A 410 -23.44 9.38 -5.21
CA ARG A 410 -22.99 8.03 -5.63
C ARG A 410 -24.11 6.99 -5.65
N GLY A 411 -25.17 7.17 -4.85
CA GLY A 411 -26.36 6.31 -4.81
C GLY A 411 -26.14 4.84 -4.41
N GLU A 412 -24.90 4.39 -4.17
CA GLU A 412 -24.55 3.01 -3.82
C GLU A 412 -23.29 2.96 -2.92
N TYR A 413 -23.27 2.01 -1.98
CA TYR A 413 -22.12 1.69 -1.13
C TYR A 413 -22.09 0.19 -0.82
N VAL A 414 -20.89 -0.40 -0.76
CA VAL A 414 -20.71 -1.81 -0.39
C VAL A 414 -19.94 -1.89 0.92
N VAL A 415 -20.57 -2.53 1.91
CA VAL A 415 -19.93 -2.85 3.19
C VAL A 415 -19.36 -4.26 3.09
N THR A 416 -18.08 -4.40 3.40
CA THR A 416 -17.33 -5.67 3.33
C THR A 416 -16.88 -6.12 4.73
N ALA A 417 -16.31 -7.31 4.83
CA ALA A 417 -15.78 -7.89 6.07
C ALA A 417 -16.82 -8.04 7.21
N LEU A 418 -18.09 -8.24 6.87
CA LEU A 418 -19.12 -8.55 7.84
C LEU A 418 -19.11 -10.04 8.16
N GLN A 419 -19.49 -10.41 9.39
CA GLN A 419 -19.67 -11.81 9.73
C GLN A 419 -20.73 -12.45 8.81
N PRO A 420 -20.39 -13.51 8.05
CA PRO A 420 -21.31 -14.14 7.11
C PRO A 420 -22.58 -14.64 7.79
N ARG A 421 -23.73 -14.52 7.10
CA ARG A 421 -25.07 -14.93 7.58
C ARG A 421 -25.59 -14.18 8.82
N ALA A 422 -24.82 -13.27 9.42
CA ALA A 422 -25.29 -12.49 10.57
C ALA A 422 -26.30 -11.40 10.14
N PRO A 423 -27.31 -11.10 10.97
CA PRO A 423 -28.24 -10.00 10.72
C PRO A 423 -27.60 -8.65 11.05
N TYR A 424 -27.78 -7.69 10.15
CA TYR A 424 -27.36 -6.30 10.33
C TYR A 424 -28.56 -5.37 10.12
N ARG A 425 -28.61 -4.32 10.93
CA ARG A 425 -29.47 -3.16 10.71
C ARG A 425 -28.61 -2.05 10.14
N VAL A 426 -28.99 -1.55 8.97
CA VAL A 426 -28.31 -0.49 8.23
C VAL A 426 -29.20 0.74 8.26
N CYS A 427 -28.65 1.91 8.58
CA CYS A 427 -29.38 3.16 8.63
C CYS A 427 -28.61 4.25 7.89
N LEU A 428 -29.32 5.04 7.09
CA LEU A 428 -28.81 6.20 6.37
C LEU A 428 -29.48 7.47 6.92
N SER A 429 -28.67 8.47 7.23
CA SER A 429 -29.13 9.76 7.77
C SER A 429 -28.51 10.91 7.01
N ALA A 430 -29.29 11.94 6.70
CA ALA A 430 -28.78 13.17 6.11
C ALA A 430 -28.04 13.99 7.17
N LEU A 431 -26.91 14.58 6.79
CA LEU A 431 -26.20 15.58 7.61
C LEU A 431 -26.53 16.95 7.06
N ASP A 432 -27.74 17.46 7.34
CA ASP A 432 -28.10 18.82 6.92
C ASP A 432 -27.48 19.87 7.85
N PRO A 433 -26.99 21.00 7.30
CA PRO A 433 -26.49 22.13 8.09
C PRO A 433 -27.61 23.02 8.66
N ALA A 434 -28.89 22.76 8.34
CA ALA A 434 -30.03 23.59 8.74
C ALA A 434 -31.16 22.76 9.40
N GLY A 435 -30.94 22.27 10.62
CA GLY A 435 -31.98 22.01 11.64
C GLY A 435 -33.14 21.03 11.34
N GLY A 436 -33.23 20.40 10.17
CA GLY A 436 -34.30 19.47 9.81
C GLY A 436 -33.99 18.04 10.24
N THR A 437 -34.69 17.53 11.26
CA THR A 437 -34.60 16.12 11.68
C THR A 437 -35.40 15.22 10.72
N GLY A 438 -34.83 14.89 9.57
CA GLY A 438 -35.31 13.76 8.77
C GLY A 438 -35.07 12.46 9.52
N ALA A 439 -36.12 11.63 9.71
CA ALA A 439 -35.96 10.32 10.33
C ALA A 439 -34.97 9.46 9.53
N PRO A 440 -34.04 8.73 10.18
CA PRO A 440 -33.07 7.90 9.48
C PRO A 440 -33.78 6.78 8.71
N LEU A 441 -33.41 6.62 7.44
CA LEU A 441 -33.90 5.51 6.62
C LEU A 441 -33.16 4.24 7.02
N CYS A 442 -33.85 3.29 7.63
CA CYS A 442 -33.25 2.05 8.10
C CYS A 442 -33.82 0.81 7.40
N ALA A 443 -32.96 -0.17 7.11
CA ALA A 443 -33.32 -1.47 6.56
C ALA A 443 -32.55 -2.59 7.29
N GLN A 444 -33.09 -3.80 7.29
CA GLN A 444 -32.43 -4.98 7.85
C GLN A 444 -32.07 -5.98 6.75
N ALA A 445 -30.86 -6.53 6.82
CA ALA A 445 -30.39 -7.55 5.88
C ALA A 445 -29.43 -8.53 6.56
N ARG A 446 -29.21 -9.70 5.93
CA ARG A 446 -28.18 -10.66 6.35
C ARG A 446 -26.99 -10.59 5.40
N ALA A 447 -25.77 -10.56 5.94
CA ALA A 447 -24.57 -10.55 5.12
C ALA A 447 -24.49 -11.85 4.28
N GLY A 448 -24.08 -11.72 3.02
CA GLY A 448 -24.01 -12.86 2.11
C GLY A 448 -23.05 -13.94 2.61
N ALA A 449 -23.42 -15.21 2.39
CA ALA A 449 -22.51 -16.32 2.59
C ALA A 449 -21.54 -16.39 1.40
N ASP A 450 -20.34 -16.91 1.61
CA ASP A 450 -19.52 -17.38 0.50
C ASP A 450 -20.28 -18.49 -0.25
N PRO A 451 -20.19 -18.54 -1.59
CA PRO A 451 -20.66 -19.71 -2.31
C PRO A 451 -19.95 -20.92 -1.72
N ALA A 452 -20.73 -21.93 -1.30
CA ALA A 452 -20.14 -23.18 -0.83
C ALA A 452 -19.18 -23.71 -1.90
N PRO A 453 -18.02 -24.30 -1.53
CA PRO A 453 -17.25 -25.06 -2.49
C PRO A 453 -18.16 -26.14 -3.05
N VAL A 454 -18.44 -26.08 -4.35
CA VAL A 454 -19.17 -27.14 -5.05
C VAL A 454 -18.28 -28.37 -5.01
N SER A 455 -18.64 -29.34 -4.17
CA SER A 455 -18.04 -30.68 -4.23
C SER A 455 -18.21 -31.22 -5.64
N PRO A 456 -17.17 -31.80 -6.27
CA PRO A 456 -17.34 -32.45 -7.57
C PRO A 456 -18.29 -33.64 -7.38
N GLY A 457 -19.49 -33.54 -7.95
CA GLY A 457 -20.42 -34.67 -8.05
C GLY A 457 -19.80 -35.81 -8.87
N PRO A 458 -20.23 -37.06 -8.65
CA PRO A 458 -19.68 -38.21 -9.36
C PRO A 458 -19.94 -38.09 -10.88
N PRO A 459 -19.03 -38.60 -11.72
CA PRO A 459 -19.16 -38.47 -13.17
C PRO A 459 -20.43 -39.16 -13.66
N ARG A 460 -21.25 -38.42 -14.41
CA ARG A 460 -22.39 -39.00 -15.14
C ARG A 460 -21.84 -39.84 -16.30
N HIS A 461 -22.11 -41.15 -16.25
CA HIS A 461 -21.95 -42.06 -17.37
C HIS A 461 -22.89 -41.65 -18.52
N HIS A 462 -22.30 -41.28 -19.66
CA HIS A 462 -22.97 -41.39 -20.95
C HIS A 462 -22.51 -42.70 -21.63
N PRO A 463 -23.41 -43.51 -22.19
CA PRO A 463 -23.04 -44.76 -22.86
C PRO A 463 -22.37 -44.45 -24.20
N ALA A 464 -21.30 -45.20 -24.49
CA ALA A 464 -20.52 -45.12 -25.73
C ALA A 464 -21.31 -45.67 -26.93
N PRO A 465 -21.14 -45.09 -28.14
CA PRO A 465 -21.58 -45.73 -29.38
C PRO A 465 -20.63 -46.86 -29.80
N PRO A 466 -21.11 -47.86 -30.57
CA PRO A 466 -20.37 -49.10 -30.81
C PRO A 466 -19.18 -48.93 -31.75
N ILE A 467 -18.16 -49.73 -31.46
CA ILE A 467 -16.88 -49.85 -32.15
C ILE A 467 -17.07 -50.60 -33.48
N ALA A 468 -16.63 -49.98 -34.59
CA ALA A 468 -16.40 -50.65 -35.86
C ALA A 468 -14.89 -50.86 -36.06
N LEU A 469 -14.48 -52.13 -36.17
CA LEU A 469 -13.12 -52.55 -36.52
C LEU A 469 -12.87 -52.34 -38.02
N PRO A 470 -11.62 -51.99 -38.41
CA PRO A 470 -11.05 -52.43 -39.68
C PRO A 470 -9.85 -53.38 -39.48
N PRO A 471 -9.50 -54.16 -40.51
CA PRO A 471 -8.69 -55.37 -40.39
C PRO A 471 -7.17 -55.12 -40.41
N ALA A 472 -6.46 -56.17 -40.03
CA ALA A 472 -5.01 -56.25 -39.86
C ALA A 472 -4.20 -56.32 -41.18
N ALA A 473 -2.96 -55.84 -41.05
CA ALA A 473 -1.70 -56.32 -41.65
C ALA A 473 -1.51 -56.26 -43.18
N ALA A 474 -0.43 -55.61 -43.62
CA ALA A 474 0.72 -56.28 -44.24
C ALA A 474 1.85 -55.28 -44.57
N ALA A 475 3.06 -55.83 -44.57
CA ALA A 475 4.37 -55.23 -44.65
C ALA A 475 4.87 -54.92 -46.08
N GLY A 476 6.05 -54.27 -46.15
CA GLY A 476 6.91 -54.14 -47.35
C GLY A 476 6.75 -52.78 -48.04
N GLY A 477 7.78 -52.03 -48.44
CA GLY A 477 9.18 -52.32 -48.68
C GLY A 477 9.62 -51.52 -49.91
N ALA A 478 10.64 -50.69 -49.73
CA ALA A 478 11.67 -50.22 -50.69
C ALA A 478 11.34 -49.63 -52.10
N ALA A 479 12.23 -48.70 -52.48
CA ALA A 479 12.51 -48.13 -53.82
C ALA A 479 11.45 -47.17 -54.39
N ALA A 480 11.77 -46.08 -55.09
CA ALA A 480 13.00 -45.66 -55.77
C ALA A 480 13.24 -44.15 -55.64
#